data_AF-A0AA37PGQ2-F1
#
_entry.id   AF-A0AA37PGQ2-F1
#
_cell.length_a   1.000
_cell.length_b   1.000
_cell.length_c   1.000
_cell.angle_alpha   90.00
_cell.angle_beta   90.00
_cell.angle_gamma   90.00
#
_symmetry.space_group_name_H-M   'P 1'
#
loop_
_entity.id
_entity.type
_entity.pdbx_description
1 polymer ?
#
loop_
_entity_poly.entity_id
_entity_poly.type
_entity_poly.pdbx_seq_one_letter_code
_entity_poly.pdbx_strand_id
1 'polypeptide(L)'
;MAIDTSLFWDDDGRVYIIGAAGPPPQTEVCQFEIDLKTGKKLSEEKLLWEGVTKAYPEGPYMYKKDGWYYLLIAEGGCFAGRHTVMARARDIWGSYEVNRLNLVLGKANPNDTQATETFFKDHVN
;
A
#
# COMPACT_ATOMS: atom_id res chain seq x y z
N MET A 1 -6.56 -1.84 12.87
CA MET A 1 -5.58 -0.87 12.36
C MET A 1 -5.24 0.14 13.44
N ALA A 2 -4.06 0.76 13.33
CA ALA A 2 -3.52 1.69 14.33
C ALA A 2 -3.19 3.07 13.75
N ILE A 3 -2.39 3.14 12.66
CA ILE A 3 -1.89 4.42 12.10
C ILE A 3 -1.96 4.43 10.57
N ASP A 4 -1.71 5.61 9.99
CA ASP A 4 -1.54 5.84 8.56
C ASP A 4 -2.68 5.31 7.70
N THR A 5 -3.91 5.70 8.02
CA THR A 5 -5.08 5.24 7.28
C THR A 5 -5.29 6.04 6.00
N SER A 6 -5.55 5.34 4.90
CA SER A 6 -6.00 5.89 3.62
C SER A 6 -7.36 5.28 3.22
N LEU A 7 -8.03 5.95 2.28
CA LEU A 7 -9.26 5.48 1.67
C LEU A 7 -8.99 5.08 0.22
N PHE A 8 -9.65 4.01 -0.21
CA PHE A 8 -9.66 3.57 -1.60
C PHE A 8 -11.11 3.39 -2.08
N TRP A 9 -11.43 3.99 -3.21
CA TRP A 9 -12.72 3.87 -3.89
C TRP A 9 -12.57 2.92 -5.07
N ASP A 10 -13.35 1.83 -5.06
CA ASP A 10 -13.34 0.86 -6.14
C ASP A 10 -14.44 1.18 -7.18
N ASP A 11 -14.29 0.62 -8.38
CA ASP A 11 -15.18 0.83 -9.52
C ASP A 11 -16.59 0.28 -9.28
N ASP A 12 -16.74 -0.67 -8.34
CA ASP A 12 -18.04 -1.23 -7.96
C ASP A 12 -18.78 -0.38 -6.91
N GLY A 13 -18.21 0.78 -6.54
CA GLY A 13 -18.79 1.74 -5.59
C GLY A 13 -18.49 1.42 -4.13
N ARG A 14 -17.75 0.35 -3.83
CA ARG A 14 -17.29 0.06 -2.47
C ARG A 14 -16.12 0.96 -2.08
N VAL A 15 -15.99 1.18 -0.78
CA VAL A 15 -14.91 1.98 -0.21
C VAL A 15 -14.22 1.20 0.88
N TYR A 16 -12.89 1.29 0.91
CA TYR A 16 -12.04 0.54 1.82
C TYR A 16 -11.16 1.49 2.63
N ILE A 17 -11.02 1.22 3.93
CA ILE A 17 -9.95 1.79 4.74
C ILE A 17 -8.78 0.82 4.71
N ILE A 18 -7.59 1.37 4.47
CA ILE A 18 -6.31 0.64 4.47
C ILE A 18 -5.38 1.38 5.44
N GLY A 19 -4.56 0.66 6.19
CA GLY A 19 -3.74 1.27 7.24
C GLY A 19 -2.78 0.27 7.89
N ALA A 20 -1.79 0.81 8.59
CA ALA A 20 -0.84 0.01 9.33
C ALA A 20 -1.45 -0.48 10.65
N ALA A 21 -1.20 -1.74 11.00
CA ALA A 21 -1.65 -2.40 12.22
C ALA A 21 -0.49 -3.12 12.91
N GLY A 22 -0.67 -3.45 14.20
CA GLY A 22 0.35 -4.14 14.99
C GLY A 22 1.41 -3.22 15.61
N PRO A 23 2.25 -3.76 16.50
CA PRO A 23 3.30 -2.98 17.14
C PRO A 23 4.54 -2.82 16.23
N PRO A 24 5.21 -1.66 16.23
CA PRO A 24 6.51 -1.52 15.60
C PRO A 24 7.55 -2.44 16.27
N PRO A 25 8.57 -2.94 15.55
CA PRO A 25 8.88 -2.67 14.14
C PRO A 25 8.08 -3.52 13.13
N GLN A 26 7.33 -4.53 13.55
CA GLN A 26 6.62 -5.47 12.66
C GLN A 26 5.16 -5.03 12.47
N THR A 27 4.96 -3.80 11.98
CA THR A 27 3.63 -3.40 11.53
C THR A 27 3.24 -4.17 10.27
N GLU A 28 1.95 -4.20 9.98
CA GLU A 28 1.37 -4.90 8.83
C GLU A 28 0.33 -4.01 8.16
N VAL A 29 0.14 -4.16 6.84
CA VAL A 29 -0.93 -3.45 6.14
C VAL A 29 -2.22 -4.27 6.20
N CYS A 30 -3.23 -3.67 6.80
CA CYS A 30 -4.56 -4.24 6.93
C CYS A 30 -5.61 -3.41 6.17
N GLN A 31 -6.74 -4.04 5.85
CA GLN A 31 -7.86 -3.41 5.16
C GLN A 31 -9.21 -3.88 5.72
N PHE A 32 -10.22 -3.02 5.63
CA PHE A 32 -11.63 -3.41 5.70
C PHE A 32 -12.53 -2.52 4.84
N GLU A 33 -13.70 -3.04 4.47
CA GLU A 33 -14.75 -2.27 3.77
C GLU A 33 -15.49 -1.35 4.75
N ILE A 34 -15.78 -0.11 4.35
CA ILE A 34 -16.44 0.91 5.17
C ILE A 34 -17.68 1.50 4.49
N ASP A 35 -18.73 1.74 5.28
CA ASP A 35 -19.81 2.65 4.91
C ASP A 35 -19.43 4.09 5.27
N LEU A 36 -19.16 4.92 4.27
CA LEU A 36 -18.78 6.32 4.47
C LEU A 36 -19.88 7.20 5.11
N LYS A 37 -21.16 6.83 4.98
CA LYS A 37 -22.25 7.61 5.57
C LYS A 37 -22.34 7.40 7.07
N THR A 38 -22.09 6.17 7.52
CA THR A 38 -22.28 5.78 8.92
C THR A 38 -20.97 5.61 9.68
N GLY A 39 -19.84 5.52 8.98
CA GLY A 39 -18.54 5.17 9.55
C GLY A 39 -18.44 3.70 9.98
N LYS A 40 -19.45 2.87 9.66
CA LYS A 40 -19.48 1.46 10.07
C LYS A 40 -18.55 0.64 9.21
N LYS A 41 -17.81 -0.24 9.89
CA LYS A 41 -17.04 -1.31 9.27
C LYS A 41 -17.99 -2.40 8.75
N LEU A 42 -17.90 -2.68 7.45
CA LEU A 42 -18.77 -3.62 6.72
C LEU A 42 -18.16 -5.01 6.55
N SER A 43 -16.85 -5.15 6.76
CA SER A 43 -16.13 -6.43 6.73
C SER A 43 -15.25 -6.60 7.96
N GLU A 44 -14.75 -7.81 8.19
CA GLU A 44 -13.63 -7.99 9.13
C GLU A 44 -12.38 -7.26 8.64
N GLU A 45 -11.46 -6.95 9.57
CA GLU A 45 -10.12 -6.52 9.19
C GLU A 45 -9.37 -7.70 8.59
N LYS A 46 -8.68 -7.48 7.48
CA LYS A 46 -7.82 -8.50 6.87
C LYS A 46 -6.43 -7.96 6.64
N LEU A 47 -5.42 -8.76 6.97
CA LEU A 47 -4.04 -8.56 6.55
C LEU A 47 -3.98 -8.63 5.02
N LEU A 48 -3.45 -7.59 4.39
CA LEU A 48 -3.18 -7.56 2.94
C LEU A 48 -1.72 -7.90 2.66
N TRP A 49 -0.80 -7.28 3.40
CA TRP A 49 0.62 -7.37 3.09
C TRP A 49 1.51 -7.05 4.31
N GLU A 50 2.52 -7.88 4.54
CA GLU A 50 3.55 -7.67 5.56
C GLU A 50 4.71 -6.78 5.07
N GLY A 51 4.66 -6.31 3.82
CA GLY A 51 5.76 -5.58 3.20
C GLY A 51 6.90 -6.47 2.67
N VAL A 52 7.94 -5.86 2.08
CA VAL A 52 9.10 -6.57 1.51
C VAL A 52 10.11 -6.90 2.59
N THR A 53 10.48 -5.89 3.39
CA THR A 53 11.46 -6.01 4.47
C THR A 53 10.81 -6.35 5.80
N LYS A 54 9.48 -6.18 5.91
CA LYS A 54 8.70 -6.39 7.14
C LYS A 54 9.12 -5.51 8.31
N ALA A 55 9.79 -4.40 8.01
CA ALA A 55 10.26 -3.42 8.97
C ALA A 55 9.54 -2.09 8.72
N TYR A 56 8.62 -1.75 9.62
CA TYR A 56 7.75 -0.57 9.53
C TYR A 56 6.99 -0.42 8.21
N PRO A 57 6.26 -1.45 7.71
CA PRO A 57 5.23 -1.24 6.68
C PRO A 57 4.23 -0.17 7.16
N GLU A 58 4.25 0.98 6.50
CA GLU A 58 3.48 2.17 6.87
C GLU A 58 3.02 2.98 5.65
N GLY A 59 2.21 4.01 5.87
CA GLY A 59 1.71 4.87 4.80
C GLY A 59 1.05 4.16 3.60
N PRO A 60 0.17 3.15 3.78
CA PRO A 60 -0.40 2.43 2.65
C PRO A 60 -1.32 3.31 1.80
N TYR A 61 -1.14 3.26 0.47
CA TYR A 61 -2.04 3.84 -0.52
C TYR A 61 -2.33 2.84 -1.63
N MET A 62 -3.60 2.72 -2.02
CA MET A 62 -4.05 1.82 -3.08
C MET A 62 -4.42 2.59 -4.34
N TYR A 63 -4.03 2.03 -5.48
CA TYR A 63 -4.43 2.49 -6.81
C TYR A 63 -5.01 1.32 -7.60
N LYS A 64 -5.82 1.61 -8.62
CA LYS A 64 -6.33 0.59 -9.54
C LYS A 64 -6.12 1.01 -10.98
N LYS A 65 -5.57 0.11 -11.79
CA LYS A 65 -5.38 0.30 -13.23
C LYS A 65 -5.27 -1.04 -13.94
N ASP A 66 -5.86 -1.15 -15.13
CA ASP A 66 -5.80 -2.32 -16.02
C ASP A 66 -6.14 -3.66 -15.32
N GLY A 67 -7.13 -3.60 -14.42
CA GLY A 67 -7.59 -4.74 -13.62
C GLY A 67 -6.60 -5.21 -12.55
N TRP A 68 -5.64 -4.37 -12.16
CA TRP A 68 -4.72 -4.59 -11.06
C TRP A 68 -4.97 -3.57 -9.95
N TYR A 69 -4.87 -4.03 -8.71
CA TYR A 69 -4.75 -3.20 -7.52
C TYR A 69 -3.27 -3.05 -7.19
N TYR A 70 -2.80 -1.83 -6.96
CA TYR A 70 -1.42 -1.49 -6.66
C TYR A 70 -1.36 -0.90 -5.25
N LEU A 71 -0.70 -1.59 -4.33
CA LEU A 71 -0.52 -1.18 -2.94
C LEU A 71 0.88 -0.61 -2.75
N LEU A 72 0.97 0.69 -2.54
CA LEU A 72 2.19 1.43 -2.22
C LEU A 72 2.33 1.54 -0.70
N ILE A 73 3.53 1.30 -0.17
CA ILE A 73 3.85 1.50 1.26
C ILE A 73 5.23 2.14 1.41
N ALA A 74 5.48 2.73 2.57
CA ALA A 74 6.83 2.99 3.05
C ALA A 74 7.31 1.85 3.97
N GLU A 75 8.61 1.59 3.98
CA GLU A 75 9.29 0.67 4.88
C GLU A 75 10.62 1.25 5.37
N GLY A 76 11.17 0.69 6.45
CA GLY A 76 12.46 1.08 7.02
C GLY A 76 12.39 2.23 8.05
N GLY A 77 11.16 2.67 8.38
CA GLY A 77 10.85 3.71 9.36
C GLY A 77 11.23 5.12 8.91
N CYS A 78 10.98 6.12 9.75
CA CYS A 78 11.10 7.54 9.37
C CYS A 78 12.54 8.10 9.20
N PHE A 79 13.58 7.28 9.31
CA PHE A 79 14.98 7.72 9.30
C PHE A 79 15.74 7.24 8.06
N ALA A 80 17.04 6.98 8.18
CA ALA A 80 17.93 6.74 7.04
C ALA A 80 17.62 5.46 6.23
N GLY A 81 16.86 4.52 6.80
CA GLY A 81 16.44 3.28 6.14
C GLY A 81 15.15 3.40 5.33
N ARG A 82 14.49 4.57 5.34
CA ARG A 82 13.19 4.74 4.67
C ARG A 82 13.30 4.50 3.17
N HIS A 83 12.42 3.66 2.65
CA HIS A 83 12.24 3.46 1.24
C HIS A 83 10.76 3.15 0.96
N THR A 84 10.35 3.33 -0.30
CA THR A 84 8.99 3.03 -0.72
C THR A 84 9.01 1.81 -1.63
N VAL A 85 8.03 0.95 -1.44
CA VAL A 85 7.85 -0.29 -2.19
C VAL A 85 6.39 -0.41 -2.60
N MET A 86 6.15 -1.14 -3.69
CA MET A 86 4.81 -1.37 -4.20
C MET A 86 4.57 -2.86 -4.40
N ALA A 87 3.36 -3.33 -4.21
CA ALA A 87 2.95 -4.67 -4.64
C ALA A 87 1.66 -4.55 -5.45
N ARG A 88 1.29 -5.61 -6.17
CA ARG A 88 0.02 -5.62 -6.92
C ARG A 88 -0.76 -6.92 -6.75
N ALA A 89 -2.06 -6.86 -6.93
CA ALA A 89 -2.95 -8.03 -6.91
C ALA A 89 -4.07 -7.89 -7.94
N ARG A 90 -4.66 -9.01 -8.37
CA ARG A 90 -5.88 -9.02 -9.20
C ARG A 90 -7.17 -8.90 -8.39
N ASP A 91 -7.08 -9.16 -7.10
CA ASP A 91 -8.17 -9.05 -6.13
C ASP A 91 -7.75 -8.02 -5.08
N ILE A 92 -8.67 -7.15 -4.68
CA ILE A 92 -8.43 -6.10 -3.68
C ILE A 92 -7.98 -6.67 -2.33
N TRP A 93 -8.36 -7.91 -2.02
CA TRP A 93 -7.94 -8.63 -0.82
C TRP A 93 -6.63 -9.41 -0.99
N GLY A 94 -5.95 -9.25 -2.12
CA GLY A 94 -4.67 -9.91 -2.42
C GLY A 94 -4.84 -11.30 -3.07
N SER A 95 -3.80 -12.12 -3.12
CA SER A 95 -2.47 -11.91 -2.55
C SER A 95 -1.65 -10.87 -3.34
N TYR A 96 -1.01 -9.95 -2.62
CA TYR A 96 -0.17 -8.91 -3.23
C TYR A 96 1.22 -9.46 -3.58
N GLU A 97 1.56 -9.40 -4.86
CA GLU A 97 2.87 -9.81 -5.40
C GLU A 97 3.77 -8.59 -5.63
N VAL A 98 5.05 -8.75 -5.28
CA VAL A 98 6.08 -7.73 -5.47
C VAL A 98 6.66 -7.88 -6.88
N ASN A 99 6.71 -6.80 -7.65
CA ASN A 99 7.47 -6.77 -8.90
C ASN A 99 8.98 -6.77 -8.57
N ARG A 100 9.76 -7.62 -9.26
CA ARG A 100 11.22 -7.72 -9.07
C ARG A 100 11.98 -6.41 -9.35
N LEU A 101 11.35 -5.46 -10.06
CA LEU A 101 11.91 -4.14 -10.35
C LEU A 101 11.55 -3.07 -9.29
N ASN A 102 10.91 -3.46 -8.18
CA ASN A 102 10.53 -2.54 -7.11
C ASN A 102 11.74 -2.01 -6.33
N LEU A 103 12.29 -0.90 -6.81
CA LEU A 103 12.92 0.12 -5.98
C LEU A 103 12.13 1.40 -6.20
N VAL A 104 11.09 1.62 -5.41
CA VAL A 104 10.18 2.76 -5.59
C VAL A 104 10.63 3.93 -4.72
N LEU A 105 11.94 4.23 -4.73
CA LEU A 105 12.69 5.25 -3.97
C LEU A 105 13.37 4.73 -2.70
N GLY A 106 14.69 4.56 -2.76
CA GLY A 106 15.59 4.73 -1.61
C GLY A 106 16.12 6.16 -1.57
N LYS A 107 16.84 6.54 -0.49
CA LYS A 107 17.48 7.87 -0.26
C LYS A 107 17.77 8.64 -1.56
N ALA A 108 17.30 9.89 -1.65
CA ALA A 108 17.43 10.79 -2.80
C ALA A 108 18.82 10.73 -3.46
N ASN A 109 18.95 9.85 -4.44
CA ASN A 109 19.91 9.93 -5.50
C ASN A 109 19.13 10.52 -6.68
N PRO A 110 19.49 11.70 -7.20
CA PRO A 110 18.76 12.35 -8.29
C PRO A 110 18.62 11.49 -9.56
N ASN A 111 19.35 10.39 -9.64
CA ASN A 111 19.35 9.45 -10.75
C ASN A 111 18.40 8.25 -10.57
N ASP A 112 17.89 7.98 -9.36
CA ASP A 112 17.04 6.80 -9.06
C ASP A 112 15.52 7.10 -9.13
N THR A 113 15.13 8.35 -9.38
CA THR A 113 13.73 8.78 -9.50
C THR A 113 13.03 8.34 -10.79
N GLN A 114 13.79 8.00 -11.85
CA GLN A 114 13.22 7.66 -13.16
C GLN A 114 12.42 6.35 -13.17
N ALA A 115 12.85 5.32 -12.43
CA ALA A 115 12.15 4.03 -12.41
C ALA A 115 10.75 4.15 -11.78
N THR A 116 10.65 4.95 -10.72
CA THR A 116 9.39 5.23 -10.00
C THR A 116 8.41 6.02 -10.84
N GLU A 117 8.85 7.13 -11.44
CA GLU A 117 7.99 7.92 -12.32
C GLU A 117 7.50 7.11 -13.52
N THR A 118 8.38 6.29 -14.10
CA THR A 118 8.02 5.41 -15.22
C THR A 118 6.99 4.38 -14.77
N PHE A 119 7.16 3.75 -13.60
CA PHE A 119 6.17 2.82 -13.08
C PHE A 119 4.80 3.50 -12.87
N PHE A 120 4.74 4.64 -12.20
CA PHE A 120 3.47 5.35 -11.97
C PHE A 120 2.83 5.82 -13.29
N LYS A 121 3.62 6.35 -14.24
CA LYS A 121 3.14 6.76 -15.57
C LYS A 121 2.60 5.56 -16.36
N ASP A 122 3.33 4.45 -16.37
CA ASP A 122 2.99 3.28 -17.19
C ASP A 122 1.89 2.43 -16.57
N HIS A 123 1.73 2.42 -15.23
CA HIS A 123 0.90 1.45 -14.52
C HIS A 123 -0.13 2.03 -13.56
N VAL A 124 -0.12 3.33 -13.26
CA VAL A 124 -1.08 3.93 -12.30
C VAL A 124 -1.96 5.03 -12.91
N ASN A 125 -1.49 5.76 -13.93
CA ASN A 125 -2.29 6.75 -14.67
C ASN A 125 -3.09 6.20 -15.85
#